data_AF-K2D2B0-F1
#
_entry.id   AF-K2D2B0-F1
#
_cell.length_a   1.000
_cell.length_b   1.000
_cell.length_c   1.000
_cell.angle_alpha   90.00
_cell.angle_beta   90.00
_cell.angle_gamma   90.00
#
_symmetry.space_group_name_H-M   'P 1'
#
loop_
_entity.id
_entity.type
_entity.pdbx_description
1 polymer ?
#
loop_
_entity_poly.entity_id
_entity_poly.type
_entity_poly.pdbx_seq_one_letter_code
_entity_poly.pdbx_strand_id
1 'polypeptide(L)' 'HLYLNHQEQAQIQLSRTPSTLPTLIIKRKPASLFEYQLDDFEFCDYIAQSAIKASIAV' A
#
# COMPACT_ATOMS: atom_id res chain seq x y z
N HIS A 1 -7.60 9.57 13.03
CA HIS A 1 -7.00 10.83 13.50
C HIS A 1 -5.78 11.13 12.62
N LEU A 2 -5.33 12.39 12.56
CA LEU A 2 -4.09 12.77 11.86
C LEU A 2 -3.09 13.23 12.91
N TYR A 3 -1.93 12.59 12.99
CA TYR A 3 -0.86 13.06 13.85
C TYR A 3 -0.33 14.40 13.32
N LEU A 4 -0.06 15.33 14.23
CA LEU A 4 0.41 16.67 13.85
C LEU A 4 1.72 16.63 13.07
N ASN A 5 2.59 15.66 13.36
CA ASN A 5 3.85 15.47 12.64
C ASN A 5 3.67 14.89 11.21
N HIS A 6 2.44 14.61 10.76
CA HIS A 6 2.14 14.09 9.41
C HIS A 6 1.37 15.07 8.51
N GLN A 7 1.16 16.32 8.95
CA GLN A 7 0.33 17.28 8.21
C GLN A 7 0.88 17.58 6.80
N GLU A 8 2.19 17.80 6.68
CA GLU A 8 2.85 18.07 5.39
C GLU A 8 2.74 16.87 4.44
N GLN A 9 3.00 15.66 4.95
CA GLN A 9 2.90 14.42 4.19
C GLN A 9 1.47 14.20 3.65
N ALA A 10 0.47 14.48 4.48
CA ALA A 10 -0.93 14.39 4.06
C ALA A 10 -1.27 15.42 2.97
N GLN A 11 -0.79 16.66 3.08
CA GLN A 11 -1.00 17.68 2.05
C GLN A 11 -0.34 17.28 0.72
N ILE A 12 0.89 16.76 0.76
CA ILE A 12 1.56 16.22 -0.43
C ILE A 12 0.73 15.10 -1.05
N GLN A 13 0.24 14.14 -0.25
CA GLN A 13 -0.56 13.03 -0.76
C GLN A 13 -1.87 13.50 -1.39
N LEU A 14 -2.55 14.48 -0.78
CA LEU A 14 -3.81 15.05 -1.30
C LEU A 14 -3.61 15.86 -2.60
N SER A 15 -2.40 16.37 -2.85
CA SER A 15 -2.09 17.07 -4.10
C SER A 15 -1.91 16.16 -5.31
N ARG A 16 -1.83 14.84 -5.10
CA ARG A 16 -1.56 13.86 -6.17
C ARG A 16 -2.83 13.48 -6.91
N THR A 17 -2.72 13.32 -8.24
CA THR A 17 -3.76 12.67 -9.04
C THR A 17 -3.64 11.15 -8.89
N PRO A 18 -4.71 10.44 -8.49
CA PRO A 18 -4.71 8.98 -8.44
C PRO A 18 -4.52 8.34 -9.82
N SER A 19 -3.76 7.25 -9.87
CA SER A 19 -3.65 6.36 -11.03
C SER A 19 -4.75 5.28 -11.02
N THR A 20 -4.79 4.46 -12.07
CA THR A 20 -5.62 3.25 -12.10
C THR A 20 -5.28 2.33 -10.93
N LEU A 21 -6.30 1.70 -10.36
CA LEU A 21 -6.12 0.75 -9.27
C LEU A 21 -5.41 -0.52 -9.76
N PRO A 22 -4.53 -1.12 -8.93
CA PRO A 22 -3.93 -2.42 -9.23
C PRO A 22 -4.95 -3.55 -9.09
N THR A 23 -4.57 -4.72 -9.59
CA THR A 23 -5.25 -5.99 -9.29
C THR A 23 -4.38 -6.84 -8.39
N LEU A 24 -4.92 -7.35 -7.29
CA LEU A 24 -4.27 -8.38 -6.47
C LEU A 24 -4.73 -9.76 -6.94
N ILE A 25 -3.79 -10.56 -7.46
CA ILE A 25 -4.02 -11.95 -7.79
C ILE A 25 -3.52 -12.82 -6.64
N ILE A 26 -4.38 -13.73 -6.18
CA ILE A 26 -4.03 -14.79 -5.23
C ILE A 26 -3.87 -16.08 -6.04
N LYS A 27 -2.62 -16.47 -6.31
CA LYS A 27 -2.24 -17.55 -7.23
C LYS A 27 -2.59 -18.94 -6.72
N ARG A 28 -2.69 -19.11 -5.40
CA ARG A 28 -2.93 -20.39 -4.74
C ARG A 28 -3.97 -20.25 -3.64
N LYS A 29 -4.74 -21.32 -3.40
CA LYS A 29 -5.61 -21.45 -2.24
C LYS A 29 -5.17 -22.68 -1.42
N PRO A 30 -4.29 -22.52 -0.40
CA PRO A 30 -3.89 -23.60 0.49
C PRO A 30 -5.04 -24.12 1.36
N ALA A 31 -4.81 -25.22 2.06
CA ALA A 31 -5.78 -25.83 2.97
C ALA A 31 -5.91 -25.04 4.28
N SER A 32 -4.87 -24.31 4.68
CA SER A 32 -4.84 -23.48 5.89
C SER A 32 -4.43 -22.04 5.58
N LEU A 33 -4.99 -21.08 6.33
CA LEU A 33 -4.59 -19.67 6.26
C LEU A 33 -3.11 -19.46 6.61
N PHE A 34 -2.54 -20.34 7.43
CA PHE A 34 -1.14 -20.25 7.87
C PHE A 34 -0.13 -20.78 6.85
N GLU A 35 -0.60 -21.32 5.72
CA GLU A 35 0.26 -21.92 4.69
C GLU A 35 0.54 -20.97 3.53
N TYR A 36 -0.07 -19.78 3.50
CA TYR A 36 0.22 -18.78 2.48
C TYR A 36 1.67 -18.29 2.55
N GLN A 37 2.28 -18.09 1.40
CA GLN A 37 3.62 -17.54 1.22
C GLN A 37 3.56 -16.25 0.41
N LEU A 38 4.63 -15.45 0.45
CA LEU A 38 4.70 -14.19 -0.31
C LEU A 38 4.45 -14.42 -1.81
N ASP A 39 5.00 -15.50 -2.35
CA ASP A 39 4.90 -15.85 -3.77
C ASP A 39 3.47 -16.25 -4.19
N ASP A 40 2.54 -16.48 -3.26
CA ASP A 40 1.13 -16.73 -3.56
C ASP A 40 0.38 -15.45 -3.97
N PHE A 41 0.97 -14.27 -3.75
CA PHE A 41 0.36 -12.97 -4.03
C PHE A 41 1.10 -12.28 -5.18
N GLU A 42 0.35 -11.63 -6.05
CA GLU A 42 0.89 -10.83 -7.14
C GLU A 42 0.08 -9.57 -7.33
N PHE A 43 0.78 -8.43 -7.38
CA PHE A 43 0.19 -7.14 -7.70
C PHE A 43 0.41 -6.86 -9.19
N CYS A 44 -0.65 -6.95 -9.98
CA CYS A 44 -0.64 -6.57 -11.38
C CYS A 44 -0.97 -5.09 -11.54
N ASP A 45 -0.29 -4.43 -12.49
CA ASP A 45 -0.53 -3.04 -12.88
C ASP A 45 -0.45 -2.02 -11.73
N TYR A 46 0.39 -2.29 -10.73
CA TYR A 46 0.62 -1.36 -9.62
C TYR A 46 1.52 -0.19 -10.02
N ILE A 47 0.89 0.97 -10.26
CA ILE A 47 1.58 2.21 -10.61
C ILE A 47 1.72 3.07 -9.36
N ALA A 48 2.84 2.90 -8.64
CA ALA A 48 3.14 3.67 -7.44
C ALA A 48 3.71 5.05 -7.76
N GLN A 49 3.23 6.07 -7.05
CA GLN A 49 3.91 7.36 -6.94
C GLN A 49 5.03 7.27 -5.89
N SER A 50 5.99 8.20 -5.92
CA SER A 50 7.13 8.20 -5.00
C SER A 50 6.68 8.12 -3.53
N ALA A 51 7.38 7.32 -2.73
CA ALA A 51 7.08 7.16 -1.32
C ALA A 51 7.17 8.49 -0.56
N ILE A 52 6.24 8.72 0.37
CA ILE A 52 6.26 9.86 1.30
C ILE A 52 6.65 9.30 2.67
N LYS A 53 7.81 9.70 3.19
CA LYS A 53 8.27 9.26 4.52
C LYS A 53 7.53 10.03 5.61
N ALA A 54 6.99 9.30 6.59
CA ALA A 54 6.30 9.85 7.76
C ALA A 54 6.75 9.10 9.02
N SER A 55 7.21 9.81 10.04
CA SER A 55 7.79 9.22 11.26
C SER A 55 6.70 8.76 12.23
N ILE A 56 6.82 7.58 12.81
CA ILE A 56 5.89 7.10 13.84
C ILE A 56 5.97 8.02 15.06
N ALA A 57 4.82 8.41 15.62
CA ALA A 57 4.78 9.10 16.90
C ALA A 57 5.08 8.11 18.03
N VAL A 58 6.03 8.46 18.90
CA VAL A 58 6.41 7.69 20.09
C VAL A 58 5.48 8.02 21.24
#